data_AF-A0A3B0T435-F1
#
_entry.id   AF-A0A3B0T435-F1
#
_cell.length_a   1.000
_cell.length_b   1.000
_cell.length_c   1.000
_cell.angle_alpha   90.00
_cell.angle_beta   90.00
_cell.angle_gamma   90.00
#
_symmetry.space_group_name_H-M   'P 1'
#
loop_
_entity.id
_entity.type
_entity.pdbx_description
1 polymer ?
#
loop_
_entity_poly.entity_id
_entity_poly.type
_entity_poly.pdbx_seq_one_letter_code
_entity_poly.pdbx_strand_id
1 'polypeptide(L)'
;MNESQLILTLVAAIGLGTPLIFATVGEIITERSGILNLGVQGMMLVGAVGGFWATFTTGSLLLGVIVAVVAGAALSWLHAFTSVTLRVNQIVSGLALAIF
;
A
#
# COMPACT_ATOMS: atom_id res chain seq x y z
N MET A 1 16.96 -2.40 27.96
CA MET A 1 15.60 -2.52 27.39
C MET A 1 14.73 -3.07 28.49
N ASN A 2 13.79 -2.28 28.98
CA ASN A 2 12.94 -2.67 30.12
C ASN A 2 11.83 -3.61 29.61
N GLU A 3 11.29 -4.48 30.47
CA GLU A 3 10.23 -5.44 30.08
C GLU A 3 9.02 -4.75 29.42
N SER A 4 8.65 -3.57 29.93
CA SER A 4 7.58 -2.75 29.34
C SER A 4 7.88 -2.28 27.92
N GLN A 5 9.13 -1.89 27.64
CA GLN A 5 9.54 -1.47 26.30
C GLN A 5 9.47 -2.65 25.32
N LEU A 6 9.92 -3.84 25.74
CA LEU A 6 9.84 -5.04 24.92
C LEU A 6 8.39 -5.38 24.56
N ILE A 7 7.49 -5.37 25.55
CA ILE A 7 6.07 -5.66 25.34
C ILE A 7 5.45 -4.66 24.36
N LEU A 8 5.70 -3.35 24.54
CA LEU A 8 5.15 -2.32 23.66
C LEU A 8 5.66 -2.42 22.22
N THR A 9 6.94 -2.74 22.03
CA THR A 9 7.49 -2.96 20.68
C THR A 9 6.84 -4.16 19.98
N LEU A 10 6.58 -5.26 20.70
CA LEU A 10 5.92 -6.43 20.13
C LEU A 10 4.46 -6.14 19.74
N VAL A 11 3.72 -5.41 20.59
CA VAL A 11 2.35 -4.99 20.29
C VAL A 11 2.31 -4.12 19.03
N ALA A 12 3.22 -3.15 18.92
CA ALA A 12 3.32 -2.29 17.74
C ALA A 12 3.69 -3.10 16.47
N ALA A 13 4.63 -4.04 16.58
CA ALA A 13 5.05 -4.89 15.46
C ALA A 13 3.90 -5.71 14.88
N ILE A 14 3.05 -6.29 15.74
CA ILE A 14 1.88 -7.06 15.29
C ILE A 14 0.83 -6.14 14.67
N GLY A 15 0.51 -5.02 15.32
CA GLY A 15 -0.51 -4.08 14.83
C GLY A 15 -0.15 -3.45 13.48
N LEU A 16 1.10 -3.03 13.31
CA LEU A 16 1.59 -2.42 12.07
C LEU A 16 1.93 -3.46 11.00
N GLY A 17 2.35 -4.67 11.40
CA GLY A 17 2.71 -5.75 10.47
C GLY A 17 1.51 -6.44 9.83
N THR A 18 0.37 -6.55 10.53
CA THR A 18 -0.81 -7.26 10.02
C THR A 18 -1.32 -6.72 8.68
N PRO A 19 -1.49 -5.39 8.48
CA PRO A 19 -1.83 -4.83 7.18
C PRO A 19 -0.81 -5.14 6.08
N LEU A 20 0.48 -5.20 6.41
CA LEU A 20 1.56 -5.50 5.45
C LEU A 20 1.50 -6.94 4.94
N ILE A 21 0.94 -7.88 5.72
CA ILE A 21 0.72 -9.27 5.27
C ILE A 21 -0.24 -9.30 4.07
N PHE A 22 -1.30 -8.51 4.09
CA PHE A 22 -2.23 -8.44 2.96
C PHE A 22 -1.57 -7.88 1.71
N ALA A 23 -0.75 -6.84 1.87
CA ALA A 23 0.01 -6.26 0.77
C ALA A 23 1.04 -7.25 0.19
N THR A 24 1.77 -7.97 1.04
CA THR A 24 2.76 -8.98 0.60
C THR A 24 2.12 -10.16 -0.13
N VAL A 25 0.94 -10.62 0.28
CA VAL A 25 0.20 -11.65 -0.48
C VAL A 25 -0.16 -11.15 -1.88
N GLY A 26 -0.59 -9.89 -2.00
CA GLY A 26 -0.83 -9.25 -3.29
C GLY A 26 0.45 -9.19 -4.14
N GLU A 27 1.55 -8.73 -3.56
CA GLU A 27 2.85 -8.66 -4.23
C GLU A 27 3.36 -10.01 -4.72
N ILE A 28 3.18 -11.10 -3.95
CA ILE A 28 3.54 -12.45 -4.41
C ILE A 28 2.77 -12.83 -5.68
N ILE A 29 1.53 -12.37 -5.84
CA ILE A 29 0.76 -12.60 -7.07
C ILE A 29 1.32 -11.73 -8.21
N THR A 30 1.61 -10.47 -7.94
CA THR A 30 2.20 -9.52 -8.89
C THR A 30 3.55 -10.02 -9.42
N GLU A 31 4.45 -10.45 -8.54
CA GLU A 31 5.78 -10.97 -8.90
C GLU A 31 5.68 -12.25 -9.72
N ARG A 32 4.74 -13.15 -9.39
CA ARG A 32 4.48 -14.35 -10.20
C ARG A 32 3.98 -14.04 -11.61
N SER A 33 3.38 -12.86 -11.83
CA SER A 33 3.00 -12.38 -13.16
C SER A 33 4.17 -11.74 -13.94
N GLY A 34 5.36 -11.66 -13.34
CA GLY A 34 6.55 -11.07 -13.93
C GLY A 34 6.68 -9.55 -13.73
N ILE A 35 5.88 -8.97 -12.83
CA ILE A 35 5.92 -7.55 -12.48
C ILE A 35 6.36 -7.40 -11.03
N LEU A 36 7.43 -6.65 -10.79
CA LEU A 36 7.98 -6.38 -9.47
C LEU A 36 7.53 -4.99 -9.02
N ASN A 37 6.81 -4.92 -7.90
CA ASN A 37 6.23 -3.67 -7.42
C ASN A 37 6.74 -3.29 -6.01
N LEU A 38 7.89 -2.62 -5.99
CA LEU A 38 8.45 -2.05 -4.76
C LEU A 38 7.66 -0.85 -4.22
N GLY A 39 6.65 -0.36 -4.97
CA GLY A 39 5.84 0.81 -4.64
C GLY A 39 4.63 0.54 -3.78
N VAL A 40 4.38 -0.71 -3.38
CA VAL A 40 3.15 -1.12 -2.69
C VAL A 40 2.88 -0.32 -1.40
N GLN A 41 3.93 0.04 -0.65
CA GLN A 41 3.77 0.84 0.58
C GLN A 41 3.22 2.23 0.30
N GLY A 42 3.68 2.90 -0.77
CA GLY A 42 3.13 4.20 -1.17
C GLY A 42 1.71 4.08 -1.69
N MET A 43 1.38 3.02 -2.44
CA MET A 43 -0.01 2.74 -2.85
C MET A 43 -0.94 2.54 -1.63
N MET A 44 -0.47 1.85 -0.60
CA MET A 44 -1.21 1.70 0.66
C MET A 44 -1.41 3.04 1.37
N LEU A 45 -0.39 3.89 1.42
CA LEU A 45 -0.48 5.22 2.05
C LEU A 45 -1.49 6.11 1.33
N VAL A 46 -1.49 6.13 0.00
CA VAL A 46 -2.46 6.90 -0.79
C VAL A 46 -3.88 6.37 -0.59
N GLY A 47 -4.06 5.06 -0.53
CA GLY A 47 -5.33 4.44 -0.14
C GLY A 47 -5.79 4.87 1.27
N ALA A 48 -4.87 4.83 2.25
CA ALA A 48 -5.16 5.21 3.63
C ALA A 48 -5.57 6.69 3.76
N VAL A 49 -4.84 7.59 3.13
CA VAL A 49 -5.16 9.03 3.13
C VAL A 49 -6.49 9.30 2.41
N GLY A 50 -6.71 8.68 1.25
CA GLY A 50 -7.97 8.82 0.50
C GLY A 50 -9.17 8.33 1.29
N GLY A 51 -9.07 7.15 1.92
CA GLY A 51 -10.14 6.60 2.74
C GLY A 51 -10.42 7.40 4.01
N PHE A 52 -9.36 7.90 4.67
CA PHE A 52 -9.51 8.81 5.82
C PHE A 52 -10.22 10.10 5.41
N TRP A 53 -9.79 10.74 4.32
CA TRP A 53 -10.39 11.97 3.82
C TRP A 53 -11.88 11.78 3.48
N ALA A 54 -12.23 10.70 2.77
CA ALA A 54 -13.61 10.41 2.42
C ALA A 54 -14.48 10.11 3.65
N THR A 55 -13.97 9.36 4.63
CA THR A 55 -14.69 9.09 5.88
C THR A 55 -14.89 10.37 6.69
N PHE A 56 -13.85 11.19 6.81
CA PHE A 56 -13.86 12.44 7.57
C PHE A 56 -14.85 13.46 6.99
N THR A 57 -14.93 13.55 5.66
CA THR A 57 -15.79 14.53 4.98
C THR A 57 -17.25 14.07 4.88
N THR A 58 -17.50 12.77 4.67
CA THR A 58 -18.85 12.25 4.43
C THR A 58 -19.51 11.66 5.67
N GLY A 59 -18.73 11.33 6.71
CA GLY A 59 -19.18 10.54 7.86
C GLY A 59 -19.48 9.07 7.54
N SER A 60 -19.30 8.63 6.29
CA SER A 60 -19.61 7.27 5.84
C SER A 60 -18.35 6.42 5.77
N LEU A 61 -18.29 5.39 6.61
CA LEU A 61 -17.21 4.40 6.59
C LEU A 61 -17.15 3.65 5.26
N LEU A 62 -18.30 3.32 4.67
CA LEU A 62 -18.35 2.58 3.41
C LEU A 62 -17.76 3.39 2.25
N LEU A 63 -18.06 4.69 2.18
CA LEU A 63 -17.46 5.58 1.18
C LEU A 63 -15.95 5.70 1.39
N GLY A 64 -15.49 5.75 2.65
CA GLY A 64 -14.08 5.67 2.99
C GLY A 64 -13.38 4.45 2.40
N VAL A 65 -13.95 3.25 2.61
CA VAL A 65 -13.38 2.00 2.09
C VAL A 65 -13.35 2.01 0.56
N ILE A 66 -14.41 2.45 -0.10
CA ILE A 66 -14.48 2.51 -1.57
C ILE A 66 -13.39 3.45 -2.11
N VAL A 67 -13.23 4.64 -1.53
CA VAL A 67 -12.22 5.61 -1.97
C VAL A 67 -10.81 5.06 -1.75
N ALA A 68 -10.55 4.39 -0.62
CA ALA A 68 -9.25 3.77 -0.36
C ALA A 68 -8.88 2.72 -1.43
N VAL A 69 -9.84 1.84 -1.77
CA VAL A 69 -9.66 0.80 -2.80
C VAL A 69 -9.39 1.42 -4.16
N VAL A 70 -10.18 2.41 -4.56
CA VAL A 70 -10.03 3.09 -5.87
C VAL A 70 -8.70 3.83 -5.96
N ALA A 71 -8.29 4.54 -4.91
CA ALA A 71 -7.04 5.29 -4.90
C ALA A 71 -5.81 4.36 -5.00
N GLY A 72 -5.78 3.27 -4.21
CA GLY A 72 -4.72 2.26 -4.31
C GLY A 72 -4.69 1.57 -5.67
N ALA A 73 -5.87 1.19 -6.20
CA ALA A 73 -5.98 0.58 -7.52
C ALA A 73 -5.53 1.51 -8.65
N ALA A 74 -5.82 2.81 -8.56
CA ALA A 74 -5.37 3.79 -9.55
C ALA A 74 -3.84 3.89 -9.63
N LEU A 75 -3.14 3.85 -8.50
CA LEU A 75 -1.67 3.85 -8.50
C LEU A 75 -1.06 2.51 -8.94
N SER A 76 -1.68 1.39 -8.54
CA SER A 76 -1.29 0.08 -9.06
C SER A 76 -1.46 0.01 -10.58
N TRP A 77 -2.54 0.59 -11.12
CA TRP A 77 -2.77 0.71 -12.55
C TRP A 77 -1.75 1.61 -13.23
N LEU A 78 -1.37 2.74 -12.62
CA LEU A 78 -0.30 3.60 -13.12
C LEU A 78 1.04 2.84 -13.18
N HIS A 79 1.39 2.10 -12.14
CA HIS A 79 2.58 1.25 -12.12
C HIS A 79 2.53 0.24 -13.26
N ALA A 80 1.44 -0.52 -13.39
CA ALA A 80 1.25 -1.49 -14.46
C ALA A 80 1.34 -0.83 -15.85
N PHE A 81 0.75 0.35 -16.05
CA PHE A 81 0.84 1.08 -17.33
C PHE A 81 2.28 1.44 -17.66
N THR A 82 3.02 2.03 -16.71
CA THR A 82 4.42 2.41 -16.92
C THR A 82 5.34 1.21 -17.15
N SER A 83 5.13 0.12 -16.42
CA SER A 83 5.98 -1.06 -16.47
C SER A 83 5.66 -2.00 -17.63
N VAL A 84 4.38 -2.22 -17.94
CA VAL A 84 3.94 -3.14 -19.00
C VAL A 84 3.88 -2.44 -20.35
N THR A 85 3.24 -1.28 -20.42
CA THR A 85 2.99 -0.58 -21.70
C THR A 85 4.20 0.23 -22.13
N LEU A 86 4.73 1.05 -21.22
CA LEU A 86 5.85 1.95 -21.52
C LEU A 86 7.23 1.30 -21.33
N ARG A 87 7.28 0.07 -20.76
CA ARG A 87 8.52 -0.69 -20.49
C ARG A 87 9.55 0.09 -19.66
N VAL A 88 9.06 0.93 -18.75
CA VAL A 88 9.92 1.61 -17.77
C VAL A 88 10.49 0.57 -16.81
N ASN A 89 11.72 0.81 -16.33
CA ASN A 89 12.32 -0.01 -15.30
C ASN A 89 11.41 -0.09 -14.06
N GLN A 90 10.97 -1.30 -13.72
CA GLN A 90 10.02 -1.57 -12.65
C GLN A 90 10.56 -1.18 -11.27
N ILE A 91 11.88 -1.28 -11.06
CA ILE A 91 12.54 -0.84 -9.82
C ILE A 91 12.39 0.68 -9.67
N VAL A 92 12.58 1.44 -10.75
CA VAL A 92 12.48 2.91 -10.73
C VAL A 92 11.03 3.34 -10.55
N SER A 93 10.10 2.75 -11.31
CA SER A 93 8.66 3.04 -11.18
C SER A 93 8.15 2.69 -9.78
N GLY A 94 8.48 1.50 -9.27
CA GLY A 94 8.10 1.06 -7.93
C GLY A 94 8.70 1.94 -6.83
N LEU A 95 10.01 2.22 -6.88
CA LEU A 95 10.65 3.05 -5.85
C LEU A 95 10.13 4.49 -5.88
N ALA A 96 9.88 5.06 -7.07
CA ALA A 96 9.27 6.38 -7.20
C ALA A 96 7.90 6.42 -6.52
N LEU A 97 7.08 5.37 -6.67
CA LEU A 97 5.79 5.25 -6.00
C LEU A 97 5.89 5.02 -4.49
N ALA A 98 7.03 4.53 -3.98
CA ALA A 98 7.21 4.28 -2.55
C ALA A 98 7.52 5.54 -1.73
N ILE A 99 8.18 6.54 -2.33
CA ILE A 99 8.82 7.65 -1.59
C ILE A 99 8.17 9.02 -1.77
N PHE A 100 7.17 9.16 -2.62
CA PHE A 100 6.55 10.46 -2.94
C PHE A 100 5.52 10.92 -1.91
#